data_AF-A0A3B1JFX7-F1
#
_entry.id   AF-A0A3B1JFX7-F1
#
_cell.length_a   1.000
_cell.length_b   1.000
_cell.length_c   1.000
_cell.angle_alpha   90.00
_cell.angle_beta   90.00
_cell.angle_gamma   90.00
#
_symmetry.space_group_name_H-M   'P 1'
#
loop_
_entity.id
_entity.type
_entity.pdbx_description
1 polymer ?
#
loop_
_entity_poly.entity_id
_entity_poly.type
_entity_poly.pdbx_seq_one_letter_code
_entity_poly.pdbx_strand_id
1 'polypeptide(L)'
;MHPSAYIRSGWNLLDFVIVIVLFSVVAEMGEEHKPGDAHHAAGKPGGLDVKALRAFRVLRPLRLVSGVPLQIVLNSIMKAMVPLLHIGLLVMFVIIIYAIIGLELFIGRMHKTCFYVGTLYVDDDPTPCAFAGNGRFCVGNNTDCRGGWEGPNGGITNFDNIFFAMLTVFQCITMEGWTDVLYWMNDAIGFELPWIYFVSLVIFGSFFVLNLVLGVLSEFSKEREKAVCRGELQKAQEKQQMEQDMVGYMDWLIEAEDMDEDGNKAVVAKKKMMKKYGWYKHSEDGGILKLIYIYIYV
;
A
#
# COMPACT_ATOMS: atom_id res chain seq x y z
N MET A 1 -30.20 12.49 -2.11
CA MET A 1 -28.91 12.78 -1.45
C MET A 1 -28.10 13.70 -2.38
N HIS A 2 -27.62 14.84 -1.89
CA HIS A 2 -26.98 15.88 -2.71
C HIS A 2 -25.60 15.41 -3.23
N PRO A 3 -25.20 15.72 -4.49
CA PRO A 3 -23.92 15.29 -5.08
C PRO A 3 -22.67 15.80 -4.34
N SER A 4 -22.82 16.86 -3.55
CA SER A 4 -21.76 17.56 -2.81
C SER A 4 -21.72 17.20 -1.31
N ALA A 5 -22.20 16.02 -0.93
CA ALA A 5 -22.15 15.57 0.45
C ALA A 5 -20.70 15.33 0.92
N TYR A 6 -20.29 16.04 1.97
CA TYR A 6 -18.93 16.01 2.53
C TYR A 6 -18.40 14.59 2.81
N ILE A 7 -19.26 13.72 3.34
CA ILE A 7 -18.94 12.36 3.79
C ILE A 7 -18.73 11.34 2.64
N ARG A 8 -19.04 11.71 1.39
CA ARG A 8 -18.85 10.82 0.23
C ARG A 8 -17.39 10.75 -0.24
N SER A 9 -16.57 11.76 0.08
CA SER A 9 -15.13 11.75 -0.19
C SER A 9 -14.38 11.07 0.95
N GLY A 10 -13.65 9.99 0.65
CA GLY A 10 -12.83 9.30 1.65
C GLY A 10 -11.79 10.20 2.32
N TRP A 11 -11.32 11.23 1.63
CA TRP A 11 -10.39 12.23 2.17
C TRP A 11 -11.03 13.15 3.21
N ASN A 12 -12.30 13.51 3.00
CA ASN A 12 -13.06 14.33 3.95
C ASN A 12 -13.48 13.52 5.18
N LEU A 13 -13.78 12.22 4.99
CA LEU A 13 -14.00 11.30 6.10
C LEU A 13 -12.73 11.10 6.95
N LEU A 14 -11.56 11.01 6.31
CA LEU A 14 -10.27 10.94 7.00
C LEU A 14 -9.99 12.23 7.79
N ASP A 15 -10.22 13.42 7.19
CA ASP A 15 -10.10 14.72 7.89
C ASP A 15 -11.04 14.79 9.10
N PHE A 16 -12.29 14.34 8.95
CA PHE A 16 -13.28 14.26 10.03
C PHE A 16 -12.83 13.35 11.18
N VAL A 17 -12.31 12.15 10.87
CA VAL A 17 -11.80 11.20 11.87
C VAL A 17 -10.59 11.79 12.60
N ILE A 18 -9.65 12.43 11.89
CA ILE A 18 -8.49 13.08 12.51
C ILE A 18 -8.94 14.19 13.46
N VAL A 19 -9.90 15.03 13.06
CA VAL A 19 -10.42 16.12 13.90
C VAL A 19 -11.12 15.58 15.15
N ILE A 20 -11.92 14.51 15.03
CA ILE A 20 -12.56 13.87 16.19
C ILE A 20 -11.53 13.31 17.16
N VAL A 21 -10.52 12.59 16.65
CA VAL A 21 -9.48 11.98 17.49
C VAL A 21 -8.62 13.05 18.18
N LEU A 22 -8.34 14.17 17.50
CA LEU A 22 -7.65 15.31 18.13
C LEU A 22 -8.52 16.00 19.18
N PHE A 23 -9.81 16.19 18.90
CA PHE A 23 -10.74 16.83 19.82
C PHE A 23 -10.94 15.99 21.09
N SER A 24 -11.02 14.66 20.98
CA SER A 24 -11.07 13.76 22.14
C SER A 24 -9.81 13.85 23.01
N VAL A 25 -8.63 14.00 22.41
CA VAL A 25 -7.37 14.17 23.16
C VAL A 25 -7.29 15.53 23.86
N VAL A 26 -7.83 16.60 23.26
CA VAL A 26 -7.85 17.94 23.86
C VAL A 26 -8.89 18.05 24.96
N ALA A 27 -10.06 17.44 24.78
CA ALA A 27 -11.12 17.40 25.80
C ALA A 27 -10.62 16.70 27.09
N GLU A 28 -9.84 15.63 26.97
CA GLU A 28 -9.22 14.94 28.12
C GLU A 28 -8.07 15.74 28.77
N MET A 29 -7.45 16.70 28.07
CA MET A 29 -6.45 17.62 28.66
C MET A 29 -7.09 18.85 29.32
N GLY A 30 -8.35 19.17 28.99
CA GLY A 30 -9.09 20.30 29.53
C GLY A 30 -9.86 20.00 30.81
N GLU A 31 -10.04 18.73 31.17
CA GLU A 31 -10.49 18.35 32.50
C GLU A 31 -9.30 18.46 33.46
N GLU A 32 -9.19 19.60 34.15
CA GLU A 32 -8.37 19.73 35.36
C GLU A 32 -8.69 18.54 36.28
N HIS A 33 -7.78 17.57 36.31
CA HIS A 33 -7.74 16.57 37.37
C HIS A 33 -7.69 17.32 38.70
N LYS A 34 -8.77 17.25 39.47
CA LYS A 34 -8.68 17.45 40.91
C LYS A 34 -7.56 16.53 41.42
N PRO A 35 -6.57 17.04 42.15
CA PRO A 35 -5.48 16.23 42.65
C PRO A 35 -6.05 15.33 43.75
N GLY A 36 -6.26 14.05 43.46
CA GLY A 36 -6.87 13.16 44.45
C GLY A 36 -6.90 11.68 44.10
N ASP A 37 -7.36 11.29 42.91
CA ASP A 37 -7.73 9.89 42.71
C ASP A 37 -6.79 9.18 41.73
N ALA A 38 -5.71 8.66 42.30
CA ALA A 38 -4.93 7.58 41.70
C ALA A 38 -5.78 6.31 41.66
N HIS A 39 -6.51 6.08 40.57
CA HIS A 39 -7.07 4.77 40.27
C HIS A 39 -6.76 4.35 38.84
N HIS A 40 -5.76 3.47 38.74
CA HIS A 40 -5.64 2.46 37.69
C HIS A 40 -6.94 1.64 37.64
N ALA A 41 -7.97 2.13 36.94
CA ALA A 41 -9.17 1.36 36.64
C ALA A 41 -8.96 0.54 35.37
N ALA A 42 -8.11 -0.48 35.48
CA ALA A 42 -8.18 -1.66 34.63
C ALA A 42 -9.51 -2.36 34.94
N GLY A 43 -10.43 -2.46 33.97
CA GLY A 43 -11.62 -3.32 34.16
C GLY A 43 -12.96 -2.96 33.51
N LYS A 44 -13.03 -2.04 32.53
CA LYS A 44 -14.23 -1.94 31.65
C LYS A 44 -13.88 -2.36 30.22
N PRO A 45 -14.64 -3.26 29.57
CA PRO A 45 -14.34 -3.82 28.24
C PRO A 45 -14.65 -2.83 27.10
N GLY A 46 -14.26 -1.56 27.27
CA GLY A 46 -14.50 -0.49 26.29
C GLY A 46 -13.82 0.83 26.62
N GLY A 47 -12.98 0.89 27.66
CA GLY A 47 -12.13 2.07 27.91
C GLY A 47 -10.96 2.03 26.95
N LEU A 48 -11.02 2.81 25.86
CA LEU A 48 -9.84 3.02 25.01
C LEU A 48 -8.72 3.61 25.88
N ASP A 49 -7.54 3.02 25.80
CA ASP A 49 -6.35 3.52 26.51
C ASP A 49 -6.01 4.91 25.95
N VAL A 50 -6.28 5.95 26.74
CA VAL A 50 -6.03 7.37 26.40
C VAL A 50 -4.55 7.62 26.05
N LYS A 51 -3.66 6.74 26.53
CA LYS A 51 -2.24 6.74 26.21
C LYS A 51 -1.98 6.30 24.75
N ALA A 52 -2.76 5.34 24.25
CA ALA A 52 -2.76 4.94 22.85
C ALA A 52 -3.43 5.99 21.95
N LEU A 53 -4.49 6.68 22.43
CA LEU A 53 -5.12 7.78 21.71
C LEU A 53 -4.15 8.94 21.42
N ARG A 54 -3.20 9.18 22.34
CA ARG A 54 -2.11 10.15 22.11
C ARG A 54 -1.20 9.79 20.94
N ALA A 55 -1.05 8.51 20.58
CA ALA A 55 -0.23 8.09 19.44
C ALA A 55 -0.81 8.55 18.10
N PHE A 56 -2.14 8.68 17.99
CA PHE A 56 -2.83 9.10 16.76
C PHE A 56 -2.48 10.53 16.30
N ARG A 57 -1.86 11.36 17.15
CA ARG A 57 -1.29 12.65 16.72
C ARG A 57 -0.23 12.48 15.61
N VAL A 58 0.35 11.29 15.47
CA VAL A 58 1.27 10.92 14.38
C VAL A 58 0.59 10.93 13.01
N LEU A 59 -0.74 10.85 12.95
CA LEU A 59 -1.53 10.93 11.72
C LEU A 59 -1.76 12.38 11.25
N ARG A 60 -1.41 13.39 12.04
CA ARG A 60 -1.57 14.82 11.67
C ARG A 60 -0.94 15.19 10.31
N PRO A 61 0.26 14.68 9.95
CA PRO A 61 0.84 14.93 8.63
C PRO A 61 0.01 14.33 7.47
N LEU A 62 -0.81 13.30 7.72
CA LEU A 62 -1.72 12.76 6.69
C LEU A 62 -2.81 13.76 6.29
N ARG A 63 -3.10 14.80 7.09
CA ARG A 63 -3.94 15.91 6.63
C ARG A 63 -3.32 16.67 5.45
N LEU A 64 -1.99 16.67 5.31
CA LEU A 64 -1.33 17.24 4.13
C LEU A 64 -1.59 16.42 2.86
N VAL A 65 -2.01 15.16 3.01
CA VAL A 65 -2.42 14.27 1.93
C VAL A 65 -3.76 14.68 1.31
N SER A 66 -4.62 15.41 2.04
CA SER A 66 -5.82 15.99 1.45
C SER A 66 -5.52 17.12 0.46
N GLY A 67 -4.25 17.48 0.26
CA GLY A 67 -3.80 18.34 -0.83
C GLY A 67 -3.96 17.66 -2.20
N VAL A 68 -4.54 18.39 -3.16
CA VAL A 68 -4.82 17.94 -4.54
C VAL A 68 -3.66 17.20 -5.23
N PRO A 69 -2.37 17.62 -5.15
CA PRO A 69 -1.28 16.91 -5.83
C PRO A 69 -0.94 15.54 -5.22
N LEU A 70 -1.07 15.37 -3.90
CA LEU A 70 -0.71 14.12 -3.21
C LEU A 70 -1.79 13.04 -3.36
N GLN A 71 -3.05 13.45 -3.54
CA GLN A 71 -4.16 12.54 -3.86
C GLN A 71 -3.97 11.83 -5.19
N ILE A 72 -3.42 12.51 -6.19
CA ILE A 72 -3.13 11.92 -7.51
C ILE A 72 -2.10 10.80 -7.38
N VAL A 73 -1.03 11.04 -6.61
CA VAL A 73 0.03 10.06 -6.36
C VAL A 73 -0.52 8.83 -5.62
N LEU A 74 -1.27 9.02 -4.52
CA LEU A 74 -1.82 7.89 -3.75
C LEU A 74 -2.88 7.12 -4.50
N ASN A 75 -3.74 7.78 -5.28
CA ASN A 75 -4.71 7.10 -6.13
C ASN A 75 -4.01 6.27 -7.22
N SER A 76 -2.83 6.70 -7.66
CA SER A 76 -1.99 5.93 -8.60
C SER A 76 -1.40 4.69 -7.92
N ILE A 77 -0.94 4.81 -6.67
CA ILE A 77 -0.45 3.68 -5.87
C ILE A 77 -1.58 2.67 -5.59
N MET A 78 -2.75 3.14 -5.16
CA MET A 78 -3.89 2.27 -4.88
C MET A 78 -4.35 1.49 -6.11
N LYS A 79 -4.33 2.10 -7.30
CA LYS A 79 -4.61 1.40 -8.56
C LYS A 79 -3.57 0.34 -8.88
N ALA A 80 -2.30 0.58 -8.59
CA ALA A 80 -1.23 -0.39 -8.77
C ALA A 80 -1.28 -1.55 -7.76
N MET A 81 -1.88 -1.35 -6.58
CA MET A 81 -1.97 -2.39 -5.54
C MET A 81 -3.00 -3.49 -5.85
N VAL A 82 -4.09 -3.17 -6.56
CA VAL A 82 -5.16 -4.12 -6.90
C VAL A 82 -4.67 -5.36 -7.67
N PRO A 83 -3.87 -5.25 -8.76
CA PRO A 83 -3.34 -6.44 -9.43
C PRO A 83 -2.36 -7.24 -8.54
N LEU A 84 -1.65 -6.58 -7.62
CA LEU A 84 -0.73 -7.23 -6.67
C LEU A 84 -1.47 -8.08 -5.64
N LEU A 85 -2.70 -7.71 -5.28
CA LEU A 85 -3.50 -8.45 -4.32
C LEU A 85 -3.78 -9.88 -4.78
N HIS A 86 -3.98 -10.12 -6.08
CA HIS A 86 -4.20 -11.49 -6.58
C HIS A 86 -2.99 -12.39 -6.39
N ILE A 87 -1.79 -11.87 -6.66
CA ILE A 87 -0.53 -12.60 -6.45
C ILE A 87 -0.25 -12.75 -4.96
N GLY A 88 -0.45 -11.67 -4.18
CA GLY A 88 -0.29 -11.69 -2.73
C GLY A 88 -1.23 -12.68 -2.04
N LEU A 89 -2.46 -12.83 -2.54
CA LEU A 89 -3.42 -13.82 -2.03
C LEU A 89 -2.95 -15.26 -2.29
N LEU A 90 -2.35 -15.51 -3.46
CA LEU A 90 -1.72 -16.81 -3.76
C LEU A 90 -0.56 -17.11 -2.80
N VAL A 91 0.31 -16.12 -2.55
CA VAL A 91 1.42 -16.27 -1.59
C VAL A 91 0.91 -16.53 -0.17
N MET A 92 -0.11 -15.78 0.25
CA MET A 92 -0.75 -15.97 1.56
C MET A 92 -1.35 -17.37 1.70
N PHE A 93 -1.96 -17.91 0.65
CA PHE A 93 -2.48 -19.28 0.65
C PHE A 93 -1.36 -20.33 0.82
N VAL A 94 -0.23 -20.15 0.13
CA VAL A 94 0.96 -21.02 0.30
C VAL A 94 1.51 -20.93 1.72
N ILE A 95 1.58 -19.73 2.30
CA ILE A 95 1.98 -19.53 3.71
C ILE A 95 1.08 -20.32 4.64
N ILE A 96 -0.24 -20.27 4.45
CA ILE A 96 -1.20 -21.02 5.27
C ILE A 96 -0.95 -22.53 5.17
N ILE A 97 -0.76 -23.07 3.96
CA ILE A 97 -0.51 -24.51 3.76
C ILE A 97 0.74 -24.94 4.53
N TYR A 98 1.86 -24.23 4.34
CA TYR A 98 3.10 -24.56 5.03
C TYR A 98 2.99 -24.34 6.55
N ALA A 99 2.27 -23.32 7.00
CA ALA A 99 2.05 -23.08 8.43
C ALA A 99 1.27 -24.22 9.09
N ILE A 100 0.24 -24.76 8.44
CA ILE A 100 -0.51 -25.92 8.94
C ILE A 100 0.39 -27.17 8.99
N ILE A 101 1.15 -27.42 7.92
CA ILE A 101 2.10 -28.56 7.88
C ILE A 101 3.15 -28.42 8.99
N GLY A 102 3.74 -27.24 9.16
CA GLY A 102 4.73 -26.97 10.20
C GLY A 102 4.15 -27.08 11.60
N LEU A 103 2.90 -26.63 11.81
CA LEU A 103 2.20 -26.78 13.08
C LEU A 103 2.02 -28.25 13.46
N GLU A 104 1.50 -29.08 12.55
CA GLU A 104 1.31 -30.52 12.80
C GLU A 104 2.64 -31.25 13.04
N LEU A 105 3.71 -30.86 12.34
CA LEU A 105 5.01 -31.51 12.48
C LEU A 105 5.79 -31.08 13.72
N PHE A 106 5.67 -29.82 14.13
CA PHE A 106 6.63 -29.19 15.04
C PHE A 106 6.02 -28.55 16.30
N ILE A 107 4.73 -28.75 16.55
CA ILE A 107 4.05 -28.26 17.75
C ILE A 107 4.79 -28.65 19.04
N GLY A 108 5.05 -27.65 19.88
CA GLY A 108 5.62 -27.79 21.21
C GLY A 108 7.09 -28.20 21.26
N ARG A 109 7.78 -28.27 20.12
CA ARG A 109 9.16 -28.80 20.06
C ARG A 109 10.22 -27.80 20.52
N MET A 110 9.96 -26.50 20.43
CA MET A 110 10.94 -25.44 20.71
C MET A 110 10.91 -24.88 22.16
N HIS A 111 10.17 -25.50 23.09
CA HIS A 111 10.01 -24.98 24.47
C HIS A 111 10.97 -25.57 25.50
N LYS A 112 12.03 -26.24 25.05
CA LYS A 112 13.04 -26.86 25.92
C LYS A 112 14.38 -26.22 25.65
N THR A 113 15.09 -25.81 26.69
CA THR A 113 16.46 -25.28 26.61
C THR A 113 17.29 -25.77 27.78
N CYS A 114 18.59 -25.47 27.76
CA CYS A 114 19.53 -25.86 28.79
C CYS A 114 19.44 -24.90 29.98
N PHE A 115 19.13 -25.44 31.16
CA PHE A 115 19.10 -24.70 32.42
C PHE A 115 20.20 -25.18 33.36
N TYR A 116 20.81 -24.27 34.11
CA TYR A 116 21.77 -24.66 35.15
C TYR A 116 21.06 -25.43 36.28
N VAL A 117 21.60 -26.60 36.62
CA VAL A 117 21.09 -27.52 37.65
C VAL A 117 20.97 -26.77 38.97
N GLY A 118 19.80 -26.86 39.61
CA GLY A 118 19.52 -26.19 40.89
C GLY A 118 19.14 -24.71 40.79
N THR A 119 19.08 -24.13 39.59
CA THR A 119 18.61 -22.75 39.37
C THR A 119 17.55 -22.66 38.27
N LEU A 120 16.97 -21.46 38.12
CA LEU A 120 16.09 -21.06 37.01
C LEU A 120 16.85 -20.24 35.95
N TYR A 121 18.19 -20.16 36.04
CA TYR A 121 18.97 -19.40 35.08
C TYR A 121 19.14 -20.20 33.78
N VAL A 122 18.81 -19.55 32.68
CA VAL A 122 18.98 -20.04 31.30
C VAL A 122 20.40 -19.67 30.83
N ASP A 123 20.96 -20.48 29.95
CA ASP A 123 22.23 -20.19 29.26
C ASP A 123 22.18 -18.83 28.53
N ASP A 124 23.32 -18.15 28.38
CA ASP A 124 23.38 -16.78 27.82
C ASP A 124 22.87 -16.73 26.35
N ASP A 125 23.08 -17.81 25.60
CA ASP A 125 22.57 -18.02 24.25
C ASP A 125 21.59 -19.21 24.20
N PRO A 126 20.30 -19.00 24.54
CA PRO A 126 19.34 -20.09 24.64
C PRO A 126 18.96 -20.63 23.26
N THR A 127 19.31 -21.89 23.01
CA THR A 127 18.82 -22.66 21.86
C THR A 127 18.01 -23.86 22.31
N PRO A 128 17.15 -24.42 21.44
CA PRO A 128 16.42 -25.63 21.76
C PRO A 128 17.34 -26.80 22.16
N CYS A 129 16.80 -27.71 22.98
CA CYS A 129 17.49 -28.94 23.34
C CYS A 129 16.52 -30.13 23.37
N ALA A 130 17.08 -31.33 23.23
CA ALA A 130 16.36 -32.58 23.40
C ALA A 130 16.82 -33.31 24.68
N PHE A 131 15.85 -33.75 25.49
CA PHE A 131 16.12 -34.57 26.68
C PHE A 131 16.51 -36.01 26.33
N ALA A 132 15.93 -36.55 25.25
CA ALA A 132 16.24 -37.86 24.70
C ALA A 132 15.88 -37.86 23.20
N GLY A 133 16.77 -38.37 22.35
CA GLY A 133 16.56 -38.47 20.89
C GLY A 133 17.72 -37.95 20.06
N ASN A 134 17.43 -37.56 18.82
CA ASN A 134 18.42 -37.12 17.82
C ASN A 134 18.69 -35.60 17.85
N GLY A 135 18.13 -34.86 18.81
CA GLY A 135 18.35 -33.42 18.96
C GLY A 135 19.64 -33.09 19.73
N ARG A 136 19.87 -31.80 19.96
CA ARG A 136 21.04 -31.29 20.68
C ARG A 136 20.95 -31.60 22.16
N PHE A 137 22.03 -32.12 22.73
CA PHE A 137 22.20 -32.30 24.17
C PHE A 137 22.91 -31.10 24.80
N CYS A 138 22.59 -30.83 26.07
CA CYS A 138 23.28 -29.80 26.84
C CYS A 138 24.70 -30.28 27.20
N VAL A 139 25.72 -29.53 26.76
CA VAL A 139 27.15 -29.88 26.95
C VAL A 139 27.77 -29.12 28.13
N GLY A 140 27.10 -28.08 28.64
CA GLY A 140 27.59 -27.26 29.75
C GLY A 140 27.66 -28.05 31.06
N ASN A 141 28.72 -27.81 31.85
CA ASN A 141 28.83 -28.38 33.19
C ASN A 141 27.62 -27.97 34.04
N ASN A 142 26.99 -28.94 34.71
CA ASN A 142 25.77 -28.73 35.51
C ASN A 142 24.63 -28.08 34.71
N THR A 143 24.44 -28.44 33.44
CA THR A 143 23.25 -28.03 32.67
C THR A 143 22.34 -29.24 32.41
N ASP A 144 21.03 -29.02 32.45
CA ASP A 144 20.03 -30.04 32.15
C ASP A 144 18.95 -29.47 31.22
N CYS A 145 18.50 -30.29 30.27
CA CYS A 145 17.52 -29.90 29.27
C CYS A 145 16.11 -29.93 29.89
N ARG A 146 15.57 -28.75 30.20
CA ARG A 146 14.27 -28.61 30.86
C ARG A 146 13.32 -27.78 29.99
N GLY A 147 12.02 -28.08 30.14
CA GLY A 147 10.94 -27.29 29.55
C GLY A 147 10.71 -26.00 30.31
N GLY A 148 9.80 -25.17 29.80
CA GLY A 148 9.43 -23.88 30.42
C GLY A 148 10.18 -22.69 29.82
N TRP A 149 10.86 -22.88 28.69
CA TRP A 149 11.38 -21.79 27.89
C TRP A 149 10.31 -21.28 26.92
N GLU A 150 10.16 -19.96 26.83
CA GLU A 150 9.21 -19.32 25.91
C GLU A 150 9.51 -19.67 24.44
N GLY A 151 10.77 -19.95 24.12
CA GLY A 151 11.24 -20.32 22.78
C GLY A 151 12.13 -19.23 22.18
N PRO A 152 12.65 -19.46 20.96
CA PRO A 152 13.55 -18.51 20.31
C PRO A 152 12.85 -17.16 20.08
N ASN A 153 13.64 -16.07 20.09
CA ASN A 153 13.15 -14.69 19.92
C ASN A 153 12.01 -14.29 20.89
N GLY A 154 12.09 -14.71 22.16
CA GLY A 154 11.03 -14.44 23.15
C GLY A 154 9.72 -15.16 22.85
N GLY A 155 9.81 -16.35 22.25
CA GLY A 155 8.65 -17.16 21.89
C GLY A 155 7.87 -16.66 20.67
N ILE A 156 8.43 -15.76 19.85
CA ILE A 156 7.76 -15.29 18.62
C ILE A 156 7.89 -16.32 17.49
N THR A 157 9.08 -16.90 17.33
CA THR A 157 9.37 -17.86 16.27
C THR A 157 9.09 -19.28 16.74
N ASN A 158 7.86 -19.74 16.57
CA ASN A 158 7.38 -21.05 16.98
C ASN A 158 6.29 -21.59 16.02
N PHE A 159 5.92 -22.86 16.22
CA PHE A 159 4.88 -23.56 15.45
C PHE A 159 3.69 -24.00 16.32
N ASP A 160 3.46 -23.36 17.47
CA ASP A 160 2.45 -23.80 18.45
C ASP A 160 1.05 -23.29 18.12
N ASN A 161 0.97 -22.15 17.42
CA ASN A 161 -0.27 -21.55 16.96
C ASN A 161 -0.17 -21.22 15.48
N ILE A 162 -1.31 -21.29 14.78
CA ILE A 162 -1.35 -21.01 13.34
C ILE A 162 -0.80 -19.62 13.00
N PHE A 163 -1.05 -18.61 13.85
CA PHE A 163 -0.55 -17.24 13.61
C PHE A 163 0.97 -17.13 13.72
N PHE A 164 1.58 -17.71 14.77
CA PHE A 164 3.03 -17.72 14.93
C PHE A 164 3.72 -18.62 13.89
N ALA A 165 3.08 -19.73 13.52
CA ALA A 165 3.53 -20.59 12.42
C ALA A 165 3.53 -19.82 11.09
N MET A 166 2.47 -19.06 10.79
CA MET A 166 2.41 -18.21 9.60
C MET A 166 3.49 -17.12 9.61
N LEU A 167 3.75 -16.49 10.76
CA LEU A 167 4.80 -15.48 10.90
C LEU A 167 6.19 -16.08 10.66
N THR A 168 6.46 -17.23 11.26
CA THR A 168 7.74 -17.95 11.10
C THR A 168 7.93 -18.41 9.65
N VAL A 169 6.88 -18.94 9.01
CA VAL A 169 6.90 -19.32 7.58
C VAL A 169 7.12 -18.09 6.70
N PHE A 170 6.46 -16.97 7.00
CA PHE A 170 6.66 -15.71 6.28
C PHE A 170 8.12 -15.24 6.38
N GLN A 171 8.71 -15.23 7.57
CA GLN A 171 10.13 -14.94 7.79
C GLN A 171 11.04 -15.88 6.98
N CYS A 172 10.72 -17.18 6.91
CA CYS A 172 11.51 -18.11 6.09
C CYS A 172 11.40 -17.82 4.59
N ILE A 173 10.22 -17.42 4.09
CA ILE A 173 10.00 -17.10 2.67
C ILE A 173 10.72 -15.82 2.25
N THR A 174 10.86 -14.84 3.14
CA THR A 174 11.64 -13.62 2.88
C THR A 174 13.16 -13.88 2.82
N MET A 175 13.60 -15.14 3.01
CA MET A 175 15.00 -15.56 3.04
C MET A 175 15.83 -14.93 4.17
N GLU A 176 15.19 -14.41 5.20
CA GLU A 176 15.86 -13.78 6.34
C GLU A 176 15.77 -14.70 7.56
N GLY A 177 16.91 -15.13 8.10
CA GLY A 177 16.95 -15.97 9.32
C GLY A 177 16.30 -17.35 9.17
N TRP A 178 16.04 -17.83 7.95
CA TRP A 178 15.43 -19.15 7.71
C TRP A 178 16.34 -20.31 8.15
N THR A 179 17.66 -20.12 8.04
CA THR A 179 18.66 -21.08 8.52
C THR A 179 18.64 -21.20 10.04
N ASP A 180 18.40 -20.10 10.74
CA ASP A 180 18.36 -20.08 12.21
C ASP A 180 17.15 -20.88 12.70
N VAL A 181 15.99 -20.67 12.08
CA VAL A 181 14.78 -21.47 12.37
C VAL A 181 15.00 -22.96 12.06
N LEU A 182 15.67 -23.28 10.95
CA LEU A 182 16.05 -24.66 10.62
C LEU A 182 16.97 -25.26 11.69
N TYR A 183 18.01 -24.53 12.13
CA TYR A 183 18.96 -25.02 13.12
C TYR A 183 18.31 -25.18 14.50
N TRP A 184 17.46 -24.25 14.92
CA TRP A 184 16.65 -24.43 16.13
C TRP A 184 15.77 -25.66 16.06
N MET A 185 15.17 -25.95 14.90
CA MET A 185 14.40 -27.18 14.74
C MET A 185 15.28 -28.43 14.80
N ASN A 186 16.45 -28.42 14.16
CA ASN A 186 17.40 -29.52 14.22
C ASN A 186 17.85 -29.79 15.66
N ASP A 187 18.12 -28.74 16.43
CA ASP A 187 18.49 -28.86 17.83
C ASP A 187 17.34 -29.43 18.69
N ALA A 188 16.08 -29.16 18.32
CA ALA A 188 14.91 -29.67 19.03
C ALA A 188 14.56 -31.14 18.70
N ILE A 189 14.60 -31.54 17.43
CA ILE A 189 14.09 -32.85 16.97
C ILE A 189 15.09 -33.71 16.18
N GLY A 190 16.23 -33.16 15.81
CA GLY A 190 17.28 -33.81 15.00
C GLY A 190 17.21 -33.47 13.50
N PHE A 191 18.22 -33.92 12.75
CA PHE A 191 18.47 -33.49 11.37
C PHE A 191 17.65 -34.20 10.28
N GLU A 192 16.84 -35.20 10.60
CA GLU A 192 16.27 -36.12 9.58
C GLU A 192 15.12 -35.52 8.77
N LEU A 193 14.20 -34.80 9.44
CA LEU A 193 12.95 -34.28 8.86
C LEU A 193 12.95 -32.77 8.55
N PRO A 194 13.55 -31.89 9.39
CA PRO A 194 13.40 -30.44 9.22
C PRO A 194 13.92 -29.91 7.88
N TRP A 195 15.06 -30.43 7.40
CA TRP A 195 15.68 -29.92 6.17
C TRP A 195 14.75 -30.08 4.96
N ILE A 196 13.98 -31.17 4.86
CA ILE A 196 13.03 -31.40 3.76
C ILE A 196 11.97 -30.29 3.76
N TYR A 197 11.44 -29.98 4.93
CA TYR A 197 10.44 -28.94 5.11
C TYR A 197 11.00 -27.55 4.76
N PHE A 198 12.10 -27.14 5.38
CA PHE A 198 12.64 -25.78 5.20
C PHE A 198 13.27 -25.56 3.83
N VAL A 199 13.98 -26.54 3.26
CA VAL A 199 14.57 -26.41 1.92
C VAL A 199 13.47 -26.36 0.86
N SER A 200 12.45 -27.21 0.94
CA SER A 200 11.31 -27.13 0.01
C SER A 200 10.56 -25.80 0.16
N LEU A 201 10.32 -25.33 1.39
CA LEU A 201 9.71 -24.03 1.67
C LEU A 201 10.50 -22.88 1.03
N VAL A 202 11.82 -22.86 1.15
CA VAL A 202 12.65 -21.79 0.57
C VAL A 202 12.67 -21.87 -0.95
N ILE A 203 12.75 -23.06 -1.56
CA ILE A 203 12.73 -23.20 -3.02
C ILE A 203 11.39 -22.74 -3.60
N PHE A 204 10.27 -23.24 -3.07
CA PHE A 204 8.95 -22.84 -3.57
C PHE A 204 8.61 -21.39 -3.20
N GLY A 205 8.89 -20.98 -1.96
CA GLY A 205 8.63 -19.63 -1.47
C GLY A 205 9.43 -18.55 -2.22
N SER A 206 10.71 -18.79 -2.47
CA SER A 206 11.56 -17.87 -3.24
C SER A 206 11.08 -17.68 -4.68
N PHE A 207 10.65 -18.76 -5.33
CA PHE A 207 10.07 -18.70 -6.66
C PHE A 207 8.82 -17.81 -6.68
N PHE A 208 7.96 -17.91 -5.66
CA PHE A 208 6.80 -17.03 -5.54
C PHE A 208 7.16 -15.56 -5.33
N VAL A 209 8.15 -15.26 -4.47
CA VAL A 209 8.60 -13.87 -4.25
C VAL A 209 9.18 -13.27 -5.53
N LEU A 210 10.02 -14.02 -6.26
CA LEU A 210 10.57 -13.58 -7.54
C LEU A 210 9.47 -13.35 -8.57
N ASN A 211 8.50 -14.25 -8.67
CA ASN A 211 7.37 -14.08 -9.58
C ASN A 211 6.48 -12.90 -9.21
N LEU A 212 6.35 -12.56 -7.92
CA LEU A 212 5.68 -11.35 -7.48
C LEU A 212 6.42 -10.11 -7.96
N VAL A 213 7.74 -10.03 -7.78
CA VAL A 213 8.56 -8.90 -8.25
C VAL A 213 8.46 -8.76 -9.77
N LEU A 214 8.57 -9.86 -10.52
CA LEU A 214 8.41 -9.85 -11.97
C LEU A 214 7.01 -9.44 -12.41
N GLY A 215 5.97 -9.90 -11.70
CA GLY A 215 4.59 -9.50 -11.94
C GLY A 215 4.37 -8.00 -11.76
N VAL A 216 4.92 -7.43 -10.68
CA VAL A 216 4.88 -5.98 -10.41
C VAL A 216 5.57 -5.19 -11.53
N LEU A 217 6.78 -5.60 -11.90
CA LEU A 217 7.56 -4.94 -12.94
C LEU A 217 6.88 -5.02 -14.32
N SER A 218 6.23 -6.15 -14.60
CA SER A 218 5.45 -6.37 -15.82
C SER A 218 4.18 -5.50 -15.85
N GLU A 219 3.46 -5.39 -14.74
CA GLU A 219 2.29 -4.51 -14.68
C GLU A 219 2.70 -3.04 -14.80
N PHE A 220 3.81 -2.64 -14.16
CA PHE A 220 4.35 -1.29 -14.32
C PHE A 220 4.83 -0.99 -15.74
N SER A 221 5.45 -1.94 -16.43
CA SER A 221 5.87 -1.75 -17.82
C SER A 221 4.65 -1.59 -18.74
N LYS A 222 3.62 -2.40 -18.55
CA LYS A 222 2.35 -2.32 -19.27
C LYS A 222 1.61 -1.02 -19.02
N GLU A 223 1.55 -0.55 -17.77
CA GLU A 223 0.89 0.72 -17.43
C GLU A 223 1.64 1.91 -18.04
N ARG A 224 2.98 1.87 -18.05
CA ARG A 224 3.83 2.86 -18.71
C ARG A 224 3.60 2.88 -20.23
N GLU A 225 3.52 1.71 -20.87
CA GLU A 225 3.28 1.59 -22.31
C GLU A 225 1.93 2.20 -22.71
N LYS A 226 0.86 1.93 -21.95
CA LYS A 226 -0.45 2.58 -22.17
C LYS A 226 -0.38 4.10 -22.05
N ALA A 227 0.40 4.63 -21.10
CA ALA A 227 0.56 6.06 -20.92
C ALA A 227 1.28 6.72 -22.11
N VAL A 228 2.32 6.07 -22.64
CA VAL A 228 3.04 6.53 -23.84
C VAL A 228 2.10 6.54 -25.05
N CYS A 229 1.37 5.44 -25.30
CA CYS A 229 0.46 5.33 -26.44
C CYS A 229 -0.65 6.39 -26.40
N ARG A 230 -1.18 6.72 -25.20
CA ARG A 230 -2.14 7.83 -25.03
C ARG A 230 -1.54 9.19 -25.36
N GLY A 231 -0.29 9.44 -24.95
CA GLY A 231 0.41 10.68 -25.28
C GLY A 231 0.71 10.82 -26.77
N GLU A 232 1.05 9.73 -27.45
CA GLU A 232 1.26 9.71 -28.91
C GLU A 232 -0.04 9.94 -29.67
N LEU A 233 -1.15 9.30 -29.26
CA LEU A 233 -2.45 9.50 -29.86
C LEU A 233 -2.92 10.95 -29.74
N GLN A 234 -2.75 11.58 -28.57
CA GLN A 234 -3.12 12.97 -28.36
C GLN A 234 -2.31 13.92 -29.26
N LYS A 235 -0.99 13.72 -29.38
CA LYS A 235 -0.14 14.50 -30.29
C LYS A 235 -0.54 14.32 -31.76
N ALA A 236 -0.92 13.11 -32.16
CA ALA A 236 -1.38 12.84 -33.52
C ALA A 236 -2.70 13.55 -33.83
N GLN A 237 -3.64 13.57 -32.88
CA GLN A 237 -4.90 14.29 -32.98
C GLN A 237 -4.68 15.81 -33.06
N GLU A 238 -3.83 16.36 -32.20
CA GLU A 238 -3.49 17.79 -32.22
C GLU A 238 -2.85 18.20 -33.54
N LYS A 239 -1.98 17.35 -34.10
CA LYS A 239 -1.37 17.58 -35.42
C LYS A 239 -2.42 17.58 -36.55
N GLN A 240 -3.30 16.57 -36.60
CA GLN A 240 -4.37 16.51 -37.60
C GLN A 240 -5.31 17.70 -37.51
N GLN A 241 -5.64 18.12 -36.28
CA GLN A 241 -6.50 19.27 -36.08
C GLN A 241 -5.83 20.57 -36.54
N MET A 242 -4.53 20.77 -36.24
CA MET A 242 -3.77 21.91 -36.77
C MET A 242 -3.70 21.91 -38.31
N GLU A 243 -3.54 20.75 -38.95
CA GLU A 243 -3.55 20.65 -40.41
C GLU A 243 -4.92 21.04 -40.99
N GLN A 244 -6.02 20.58 -40.38
CA GLN A 244 -7.38 20.94 -40.80
C GLN A 244 -7.68 22.44 -40.60
N ASP A 245 -7.28 23.00 -39.46
CA ASP A 245 -7.44 24.43 -39.18
C ASP A 245 -6.64 25.28 -40.18
N MET A 246 -5.39 24.89 -40.48
CA MET A 246 -4.55 25.59 -41.46
C MET A 246 -5.14 25.57 -42.88
N VAL A 247 -5.70 24.43 -43.32
CA VAL A 247 -6.42 24.35 -44.60
C VAL A 247 -7.65 25.24 -44.57
N GLY A 248 -8.41 25.23 -43.47
CA GLY A 248 -9.57 26.12 -43.29
C GLY A 248 -9.22 27.61 -43.35
N TYR A 249 -8.09 28.01 -42.75
CA TYR A 249 -7.59 29.39 -42.83
C TYR A 249 -7.11 29.76 -44.24
N MET A 250 -6.47 28.83 -44.96
CA MET A 250 -6.03 29.07 -46.34
C MET A 250 -7.23 29.25 -47.29
N ASP A 251 -8.24 28.37 -47.21
CA ASP A 251 -9.51 28.53 -47.93
C ASP A 251 -10.16 29.89 -47.63
N TRP A 252 -10.07 30.34 -46.38
CA TRP A 252 -10.60 31.64 -45.98
C TRP A 252 -9.86 32.81 -46.63
N LEU A 253 -8.53 32.76 -46.69
CA LEU A 253 -7.70 33.79 -47.31
C LEU A 253 -7.94 33.89 -48.83
N ILE A 254 -8.00 32.75 -49.53
CA ILE A 254 -8.24 32.70 -50.97
C ILE A 254 -9.62 33.29 -51.30
N GLU A 255 -10.67 32.88 -50.58
CA GLU A 255 -12.00 33.45 -50.80
C GLU A 255 -12.03 34.95 -50.48
N ALA A 256 -11.29 35.42 -49.47
CA ALA A 256 -11.23 36.85 -49.16
C ALA A 256 -10.54 37.67 -50.27
N GLU A 257 -9.47 37.15 -50.89
CA GLU A 257 -8.79 37.79 -52.02
C GLU A 257 -9.71 37.89 -53.25
N ASP A 258 -10.50 36.86 -53.54
CA ASP A 258 -11.51 36.86 -54.61
C ASP A 258 -12.66 37.86 -54.39
N MET A 259 -12.87 38.34 -53.14
CA MET A 259 -13.98 39.25 -52.80
C MET A 259 -13.68 40.72 -53.07
N ASP A 260 -12.40 41.09 -53.16
CA ASP A 260 -11.97 42.47 -53.36
C ASP A 260 -12.18 42.97 -54.82
N GLU A 261 -12.56 42.07 -55.75
CA GLU A 261 -12.90 42.43 -57.14
C GLU A 261 -14.39 42.74 -57.40
N ASP A 262 -15.34 42.43 -56.49
CA ASP A 262 -16.79 42.66 -56.72
C ASP A 262 -17.60 42.88 -55.41
N GLY A 263 -17.75 44.15 -54.99
CA GLY A 263 -18.31 44.55 -53.68
C GLY A 263 -19.73 44.08 -53.30
N ASN A 264 -20.52 43.52 -54.22
CA ASN A 264 -21.88 43.00 -53.91
C ASN A 264 -21.91 41.48 -53.63
N LYS A 265 -20.86 40.73 -54.03
CA LYS A 265 -20.71 39.29 -53.73
C LYS A 265 -20.18 39.05 -52.31
N ALA A 266 -19.46 40.04 -51.77
CA ALA A 266 -18.86 40.03 -50.43
C ALA A 266 -19.82 39.64 -49.30
N VAL A 267 -21.04 40.18 -49.30
CA VAL A 267 -22.01 39.99 -48.21
C VAL A 267 -22.61 38.57 -48.23
N VAL A 268 -22.83 38.00 -49.41
CA VAL A 268 -23.45 36.67 -49.58
C VAL A 268 -22.44 35.56 -49.25
N ALA A 269 -21.19 35.71 -49.68
CA ALA A 269 -20.11 34.80 -49.36
C ALA A 269 -19.74 34.83 -47.87
N LYS A 270 -19.67 36.01 -47.24
CA LYS A 270 -19.46 36.15 -45.78
C LYS A 270 -20.55 35.42 -44.97
N LYS A 271 -21.80 35.44 -45.43
CA LYS A 271 -22.92 34.73 -44.79
C LYS A 271 -22.87 33.22 -44.98
N LYS A 272 -22.39 32.73 -46.13
CA LYS A 272 -22.12 31.29 -46.38
C LYS A 272 -20.92 30.78 -45.57
N MET A 273 -19.86 31.57 -45.50
CA MET A 273 -18.66 31.34 -44.68
C MET A 273 -18.99 31.13 -43.20
N MET A 274 -19.70 32.09 -42.59
CA MET A 274 -20.11 32.04 -41.18
C MET A 274 -20.97 30.80 -40.85
N LYS A 275 -21.65 30.25 -41.86
CA LYS A 275 -22.52 29.06 -41.74
C LYS A 275 -21.75 27.75 -41.97
N LYS A 276 -20.77 27.73 -42.88
CA LYS A 276 -19.94 26.55 -43.23
C LYS A 276 -18.95 26.18 -42.12
N TYR A 277 -18.35 27.18 -41.46
CA TYR A 277 -17.34 26.98 -40.40
C TYR A 277 -17.91 27.14 -38.98
N GLY A 278 -19.24 27.14 -38.81
CA GLY A 278 -19.88 27.02 -37.48
C GLY A 278 -19.75 28.22 -36.53
N TRP A 279 -19.26 29.38 -36.98
CA TRP A 279 -19.12 30.59 -36.14
C TRP A 279 -20.45 31.12 -35.58
N TYR A 280 -21.59 30.73 -36.17
CA TYR A 280 -22.92 31.12 -35.68
C TYR A 280 -23.23 30.58 -34.27
N LYS A 281 -22.62 29.47 -33.85
CA LYS A 281 -22.88 28.86 -32.53
C LYS A 281 -22.07 29.48 -31.39
N HIS A 282 -20.94 30.14 -31.70
CA HIS A 282 -20.10 30.78 -30.69
C HIS A 282 -20.39 32.29 -30.49
N SER A 283 -21.22 32.87 -31.37
CA SER A 283 -21.67 34.26 -31.27
C SER A 283 -22.88 34.46 -30.36
N GLU A 284 -23.64 33.42 -30.03
CA GLU A 284 -24.80 33.53 -29.13
C GLU A 284 -24.41 33.52 -27.64
N ASP A 285 -23.23 32.99 -27.30
CA ASP A 285 -22.77 32.92 -25.89
C ASP A 285 -21.98 34.15 -25.42
N GLY A 286 -21.87 35.21 -26.24
CA GLY A 286 -21.39 36.53 -25.80
C GLY A 286 -19.94 36.62 -25.26
N GLY A 287 -19.14 35.55 -25.35
CA GLY A 287 -17.78 35.50 -24.76
C GLY A 287 -16.70 36.25 -25.56
N ILE A 288 -16.80 36.26 -26.90
CA ILE A 288 -15.72 36.77 -27.77
C ILE A 288 -15.71 38.31 -27.85
N LEU A 289 -16.87 38.96 -27.67
CA LEU A 289 -16.94 40.43 -27.64
C LEU A 289 -16.27 41.05 -26.40
N LYS A 290 -16.07 40.29 -25.32
CA LYS A 290 -15.30 40.76 -24.15
C LYS A 290 -13.79 40.71 -24.35
N LEU A 291 -13.27 39.78 -25.14
CA LEU A 291 -11.83 39.64 -25.35
C LEU A 291 -11.25 40.68 -26.32
N ILE A 292 -12.05 41.15 -27.29
CA ILE A 292 -11.61 42.16 -28.26
C ILE A 292 -11.68 43.58 -27.66
N TYR A 293 -12.64 43.86 -26.76
CA TYR A 293 -12.75 45.18 -26.12
C TYR A 293 -11.64 45.46 -25.09
N ILE A 294 -11.01 44.43 -24.51
CA ILE A 294 -9.93 44.58 -23.53
C ILE A 294 -8.58 44.86 -24.20
N TYR A 295 -8.37 44.43 -25.46
CA TYR A 295 -7.08 44.60 -26.16
C TYR A 295 -6.94 45.92 -26.94
N ILE A 296 -7.99 46.76 -26.96
CA ILE A 296 -7.98 48.06 -27.64
C ILE A 296 -7.95 49.24 -26.63
N TYR A 297 -8.13 48.98 -25.33
CA TYR A 297 -8.15 50.01 -24.27
C TYR A 297 -7.27 49.68 -23.05
N VAL A 298 -6.08 49.11 -23.29
CA VAL A 298 -4.90 49.15 -22.39
C VAL A 298 -3.70 49.39 -23.28
#